data_AF-A0A254QB84-F1
#
_entry.id   AF-A0A254QB84-F1
#
_cell.length_a   1.000
_cell.length_b   1.000
_cell.length_c   1.000
_cell.angle_alpha   90.00
_cell.angle_beta   90.00
_cell.angle_gamma   90.00
#
_symmetry.space_group_name_H-M   'P 1'
#
loop_
_entity.id
_entity.type
_entity.pdbx_description
1 polymer ?
#
loop_
_entity_poly.entity_id
_entity_poly.type
_entity_poly.pdbx_seq_one_letter_code
_entity_poly.pdbx_strand_id
1 'polypeptide(L)'
;MIQCPRCGIQVTELHPIEPELSAKLAQAGEASLPPEVCAGCISDLRRTAATSSGGVLMAQERAREQHRLALWKSRVQLIKQARNSMGQKMYAEAAIAYEKYLKILDIVFEVKKGEKLRPEAFKESARHTELTVVASVYWDLMRIYDTHDKYHERMQNSAKQLAMFIQFTPIYPDIIKKAESFVRSAKNPNVVKNFLKLADKERPRCFIATSAFGPQAFEVQTLRIFRDDVLKESYFGRKFVYFYYKTSPAIACLLDKHSWLKPAVRAVLRTLIKCVS
;
A
#
# COMPACT_ATOMS: atom_id res chain seq x y z
N MET A 1 -61.76 6.71 22.15
CA MET A 1 -60.45 7.35 22.02
C MET A 1 -59.54 6.75 23.08
N ILE A 2 -58.29 6.48 22.71
CA ILE A 2 -57.29 5.78 23.54
C ILE A 2 -56.26 6.82 23.98
N GLN A 3 -55.79 6.77 25.21
CA GLN A 3 -54.74 7.66 25.69
C GLN A 3 -53.36 7.08 25.35
N CYS A 4 -52.50 7.87 24.69
CA CYS A 4 -51.14 7.44 24.39
C CYS A 4 -50.32 7.29 25.69
N PRO A 5 -49.69 6.13 25.96
CA PRO A 5 -48.95 5.90 27.21
C PRO A 5 -47.65 6.71 27.31
N ARG A 6 -47.17 7.32 26.21
CA ARG A 6 -45.97 8.16 26.19
C ARG A 6 -46.25 9.65 26.35
N CYS A 7 -47.23 10.19 25.61
CA CYS A 7 -47.52 11.64 25.62
C CYS A 7 -48.84 12.03 26.29
N GLY A 8 -49.68 11.07 26.68
CA GLY A 8 -50.95 11.33 27.36
C GLY A 8 -52.07 11.90 26.49
N ILE A 9 -51.85 12.09 25.19
CA ILE A 9 -52.84 12.64 24.23
C ILE A 9 -53.86 11.55 23.85
N GLN A 10 -55.13 11.95 23.68
CA GLN A 10 -56.20 11.09 23.17
C GLN A 10 -56.07 10.92 21.65
N VAL A 11 -56.02 9.66 21.19
CA VAL A 11 -55.83 9.28 19.79
C VAL A 11 -56.80 8.17 19.38
N THR A 12 -56.87 7.90 18.07
CA THR A 12 -57.71 6.86 17.49
C THR A 12 -57.05 5.49 17.48
N GLU A 13 -55.72 5.44 17.37
CA GLU A 13 -54.94 4.20 17.27
C GLU A 13 -53.55 4.35 17.91
N LEU A 14 -52.97 3.21 18.29
CA LEU A 14 -51.60 3.08 18.75
C LEU A 14 -50.82 2.19 17.76
N HIS A 15 -49.52 2.42 17.68
CA HIS A 15 -48.60 1.67 16.83
C HIS A 15 -47.55 0.97 17.70
N PRO A 16 -47.25 -0.30 17.42
CA PRO A 16 -46.24 -1.04 18.15
C PRO A 16 -44.84 -0.50 17.89
N ILE A 17 -44.02 -0.46 18.93
CA ILE A 17 -42.60 -0.15 18.82
C ILE A 17 -41.86 -1.44 18.46
N GLU A 18 -41.27 -1.49 17.26
CA GLU A 18 -40.49 -2.64 16.80
C GLU A 18 -39.30 -2.94 17.74
N PRO A 19 -38.97 -4.22 17.99
CA PRO A 19 -37.87 -4.60 18.88
C PRO A 19 -36.51 -3.99 18.50
N GLU A 20 -36.23 -3.85 17.19
CA GLU A 20 -35.01 -3.20 16.72
C GLU A 20 -34.95 -1.71 17.07
N LEU A 21 -36.09 -1.01 17.00
CA LEU A 21 -36.18 0.41 17.33
C LEU A 21 -36.02 0.62 18.84
N SER A 22 -36.65 -0.24 19.66
CA SER A 22 -36.51 -0.24 21.11
C SER A 22 -35.04 -0.49 21.55
N ALA A 23 -34.37 -1.46 20.92
CA ALA A 23 -32.95 -1.74 21.20
C ALA A 23 -32.02 -0.56 20.86
N LYS A 24 -32.26 0.13 19.74
CA LYS A 24 -31.51 1.35 19.36
C LYS A 24 -31.72 2.49 20.34
N LEU A 25 -32.95 2.69 20.81
CA LEU A 25 -33.30 3.76 21.76
C LEU A 25 -32.78 3.48 23.17
N ALA A 26 -32.76 2.21 23.59
CA ALA A 26 -32.12 1.80 24.85
C ALA A 26 -30.63 2.13 24.88
N GLN A 27 -29.92 1.95 23.75
CA GLN A 27 -28.51 2.36 23.60
C GLN A 27 -28.35 3.90 23.62
N ALA A 28 -29.38 4.64 23.23
CA ALA A 28 -29.42 6.11 23.27
C ALA A 28 -29.84 6.67 24.65
N GLY A 29 -30.06 5.81 25.66
CA GLY A 29 -30.45 6.21 27.00
C GLY A 29 -31.95 6.31 27.25
N GLU A 30 -32.81 6.02 26.26
CA GLU A 30 -34.25 5.87 26.47
C GLU A 30 -34.57 4.42 26.88
N ALA A 31 -34.53 4.16 28.18
CA ALA A 31 -34.98 2.89 28.76
C ALA A 31 -36.49 2.92 29.06
N SER A 32 -37.13 1.75 29.13
CA SER A 32 -38.54 1.55 29.53
C SER A 32 -39.61 2.21 28.65
N LEU A 33 -39.48 2.07 27.32
CA LEU A 33 -40.52 2.49 26.39
C LEU A 33 -41.78 1.59 26.49
N PRO A 34 -42.99 2.15 26.44
CA PRO A 34 -44.22 1.36 26.36
C PRO A 34 -44.29 0.57 25.04
N PRO A 35 -45.00 -0.58 25.01
CA PRO A 35 -45.03 -1.46 23.83
C PRO A 35 -45.66 -0.81 22.59
N GLU A 36 -46.60 0.11 22.77
CA GLU A 36 -47.28 0.84 21.69
C GLU A 36 -47.42 2.33 22.03
N VAL A 37 -47.37 3.20 21.02
CA VAL A 37 -47.49 4.66 21.16
C VAL A 37 -48.25 5.27 19.98
N CYS A 38 -48.69 6.52 20.09
CA CYS A 38 -49.36 7.20 18.98
C CYS A 38 -48.42 7.50 17.79
N ALA A 39 -49.00 7.81 16.63
CA ALA A 39 -48.28 8.13 15.39
C ALA A 39 -47.23 9.25 15.54
N GLY A 40 -47.55 10.29 16.31
CA GLY A 40 -46.60 11.38 16.60
C GLY A 40 -45.40 10.88 17.41
N CYS A 41 -45.66 10.13 18.49
CA CYS A 41 -44.61 9.58 19.34
C CYS A 41 -43.70 8.60 18.60
N ILE A 42 -44.25 7.71 17.76
CA ILE A 42 -43.42 6.74 17.04
C ILE A 42 -42.56 7.42 15.97
N SER A 43 -43.07 8.47 15.33
CA SER A 43 -42.29 9.30 14.38
C SER A 43 -41.13 10.00 15.08
N ASP A 44 -41.37 10.58 16.26
CA ASP A 44 -40.33 11.22 17.07
C ASP A 44 -39.28 10.23 17.57
N LEU A 45 -39.70 9.06 18.06
CA LEU A 45 -38.78 8.01 18.49
C LEU A 45 -37.91 7.50 17.32
N ARG A 46 -38.46 7.35 16.11
CA ARG A 46 -37.70 7.02 14.90
C ARG A 46 -36.66 8.10 14.57
N ARG A 47 -37.01 9.38 14.75
CA ARG A 47 -36.09 10.51 14.56
C ARG A 47 -34.96 10.49 15.59
N THR A 48 -35.28 10.30 16.86
CA THR A 48 -34.29 10.20 17.96
C THR A 48 -33.36 9.01 17.76
N ALA A 49 -33.87 7.86 17.34
CA ALA A 49 -33.04 6.70 17.01
C ALA A 49 -32.10 6.99 15.84
N ALA A 50 -32.57 7.74 14.82
CA ALA A 50 -31.76 8.15 13.68
C ALA A 50 -30.67 9.17 14.03
N THR A 51 -30.90 10.04 15.02
CA THR A 51 -29.94 11.07 15.48
C THR A 51 -29.08 10.62 16.67
N SER A 52 -29.34 9.44 17.24
CA SER A 52 -28.52 8.86 18.30
C SER A 52 -27.05 8.68 17.86
N SER A 53 -26.13 8.79 18.82
CA SER A 53 -24.68 8.79 18.58
C SER A 53 -24.19 7.60 17.75
N GLY A 54 -24.76 6.40 17.94
CA GLY A 54 -24.43 5.20 17.17
C GLY A 54 -24.84 5.28 15.69
N GLY A 55 -26.03 5.83 15.39
CA GLY A 55 -26.51 6.00 14.01
C GLY A 55 -25.69 7.03 13.24
N VAL A 56 -25.34 8.14 13.89
CA VAL A 56 -24.49 9.19 13.32
C VAL A 56 -23.07 8.68 13.06
N LEU A 57 -22.48 7.92 14.00
CA LEU A 57 -21.16 7.32 13.84
C LEU A 57 -21.10 6.35 12.65
N MET A 58 -22.06 5.42 12.53
CA MET A 58 -22.10 4.49 11.39
C MET A 58 -22.33 5.20 10.06
N ALA A 59 -23.19 6.24 10.02
CA ALA A 59 -23.39 7.04 8.81
C ALA A 59 -22.10 7.77 8.40
N GLN A 60 -21.34 8.31 9.37
CA GLN A 60 -20.04 8.93 9.12
C GLN A 60 -19.00 7.91 8.63
N GLU A 61 -18.95 6.71 9.21
CA GLU A 61 -18.05 5.64 8.76
C GLU A 61 -18.36 5.19 7.34
N ARG A 62 -19.65 4.96 7.02
CA ARG A 62 -20.09 4.64 5.65
C ARG A 62 -19.75 5.75 4.67
N ALA A 63 -19.97 7.00 5.04
CA ALA A 63 -19.61 8.15 4.20
C ALA A 63 -18.09 8.21 3.96
N ARG A 64 -17.26 7.97 4.99
CA ARG A 64 -15.80 7.90 4.87
C ARG A 64 -15.37 6.76 3.95
N GLU A 65 -15.98 5.58 4.07
CA GLU A 65 -15.68 4.44 3.22
C GLU A 65 -16.09 4.68 1.76
N GLN A 66 -17.29 5.21 1.52
CA GLN A 66 -17.74 5.61 0.18
C GLN A 66 -16.83 6.67 -0.44
N HIS A 67 -16.38 7.65 0.35
CA HIS A 67 -15.43 8.65 -0.11
C HIS A 67 -14.09 8.02 -0.53
N ARG A 68 -13.53 7.11 0.27
CA ARG A 68 -12.30 6.38 -0.07
C ARG A 68 -12.47 5.56 -1.35
N LEU A 69 -13.59 4.86 -1.51
CA LEU A 69 -13.90 4.09 -2.72
C LEU A 69 -14.02 4.98 -3.96
N ALA A 70 -14.61 6.16 -3.83
CA ALA A 70 -14.70 7.14 -4.92
C ALA A 70 -13.31 7.66 -5.33
N LEU A 71 -12.46 8.00 -4.36
CA LEU A 71 -11.07 8.40 -4.61
C LEU A 71 -10.25 7.27 -5.26
N TRP A 72 -10.41 6.04 -4.78
CA TRP A 72 -9.75 4.89 -5.36
C TRP A 72 -10.12 4.74 -6.84
N LYS A 73 -11.42 4.84 -7.19
CA LYS A 73 -11.86 4.74 -8.59
C LYS A 73 -11.30 5.85 -9.48
N SER A 74 -11.17 7.08 -8.97
CA SER A 74 -10.70 8.23 -9.77
C SER A 74 -9.17 8.28 -9.96
N ARG A 75 -8.38 7.59 -9.12
CA ARG A 75 -6.91 7.63 -9.12
C ARG A 75 -6.28 7.33 -10.50
N VAL A 76 -6.88 6.43 -11.28
CA VAL A 76 -6.35 6.00 -12.58
C VAL A 76 -6.36 7.17 -13.58
N GLN A 77 -7.34 8.08 -13.49
CA GLN A 77 -7.42 9.23 -14.36
C GLN A 77 -6.27 10.21 -14.11
N LEU A 78 -5.80 10.34 -12.88
CA LEU A 78 -4.64 11.16 -12.55
C LEU A 78 -3.36 10.63 -13.19
N ILE A 79 -3.18 9.30 -13.20
CA ILE A 79 -2.03 8.68 -13.88
C ILE A 79 -2.10 8.90 -15.39
N LYS A 80 -3.27 8.77 -16.01
CA LYS A 80 -3.47 9.06 -17.43
C LYS A 80 -3.16 10.51 -17.76
N GLN A 81 -3.67 11.45 -16.95
CA GLN A 81 -3.40 12.87 -17.09
C GLN A 81 -1.89 13.15 -16.97
N ALA A 82 -1.24 12.64 -15.93
CA ALA A 82 0.18 12.86 -15.70
C ALA A 82 1.05 12.34 -16.86
N ARG A 83 0.76 11.15 -17.38
CA ARG A 83 1.48 10.58 -18.53
C ARG A 83 1.27 11.37 -19.81
N ASN A 84 0.06 11.88 -20.05
CA ASN A 84 -0.22 12.76 -21.18
C ASN A 84 0.58 14.07 -21.05
N SER A 85 0.54 14.70 -19.87
CA SER A 85 1.34 15.90 -19.57
C SER A 85 2.84 15.66 -19.74
N MET A 86 3.37 14.50 -19.33
CA MET A 86 4.76 14.10 -19.57
C MET A 86 5.09 14.03 -21.07
N GLY A 87 4.21 13.43 -21.88
CA GLY A 87 4.38 13.36 -23.34
C GLY A 87 4.39 14.75 -24.01
N GLN A 88 3.61 15.68 -23.45
CA GLN A 88 3.56 17.08 -23.90
C GLN A 88 4.64 17.97 -23.26
N LYS A 89 5.55 17.41 -22.44
CA LYS A 89 6.60 18.14 -21.69
C LYS A 89 6.05 19.17 -20.69
N MET A 90 4.78 19.06 -20.32
CA MET A 90 4.11 19.84 -19.27
C MET A 90 4.43 19.25 -17.89
N TYR A 91 5.68 19.45 -17.44
CA TYR A 91 6.20 18.76 -16.26
C TYR A 91 5.58 19.23 -14.94
N ALA A 92 5.14 20.49 -14.84
CA ALA A 92 4.49 21.01 -13.64
C ALA A 92 3.11 20.36 -13.44
N GLU A 93 2.33 20.27 -14.51
CA GLU A 93 1.02 19.63 -14.57
C GLU A 93 1.14 18.13 -14.28
N ALA A 94 2.16 17.48 -14.86
CA ALA A 94 2.46 16.08 -14.57
C ALA A 94 2.78 15.86 -13.08
N ALA A 95 3.63 16.70 -12.48
CA ALA A 95 3.96 16.61 -11.07
C ALA A 95 2.73 16.78 -10.18
N ILE A 96 1.87 17.75 -10.46
CA ILE A 96 0.63 17.97 -9.69
C ILE A 96 -0.28 16.74 -9.76
N ALA A 97 -0.46 16.16 -10.94
CA ALA A 97 -1.29 14.96 -11.12
C ALA A 97 -0.71 13.74 -10.38
N TYR A 98 0.62 13.55 -10.43
CA TYR A 98 1.32 12.52 -9.67
C TYR A 98 1.25 12.71 -8.16
N GLU A 99 1.47 13.94 -7.66
CA GLU A 99 1.35 14.27 -6.24
C GLU A 99 -0.09 14.03 -5.73
N LYS A 100 -1.11 14.41 -6.51
CA LYS A 100 -2.52 14.13 -6.20
C LYS A 100 -2.81 12.64 -6.13
N TYR A 101 -2.25 11.86 -7.06
CA TYR A 101 -2.38 10.40 -7.06
C TYR A 101 -1.80 9.80 -5.77
N LEU A 102 -0.58 10.19 -5.38
CA LEU A 102 0.04 9.73 -4.13
C LEU A 102 -0.79 10.14 -2.91
N LYS A 103 -1.37 11.35 -2.93
CA LYS A 103 -2.23 11.82 -1.84
C LYS A 103 -3.52 11.01 -1.70
N ILE A 104 -4.10 10.55 -2.82
CA ILE A 104 -5.22 9.61 -2.79
C ILE A 104 -4.81 8.30 -2.11
N LEU A 105 -3.62 7.78 -2.42
CA LEU A 105 -3.14 6.56 -1.78
C LEU A 105 -2.96 6.74 -0.27
N ASP A 106 -2.40 7.86 0.18
CA ASP A 106 -2.29 8.15 1.61
C ASP A 106 -3.65 8.10 2.32
N ILE A 107 -4.71 8.63 1.68
CA ILE A 107 -6.07 8.61 2.24
C ILE A 107 -6.67 7.21 2.21
N VAL A 108 -6.55 6.49 1.09
CA VAL A 108 -7.13 5.16 0.91
C VAL A 108 -6.50 4.14 1.86
N PHE A 109 -5.18 4.23 2.07
CA PHE A 109 -4.42 3.36 2.97
C PHE A 109 -4.31 3.92 4.41
N GLU A 110 -5.03 5.00 4.72
CA GLU A 110 -5.08 5.58 6.07
C GLU A 110 -3.69 5.90 6.67
N VAL A 111 -2.77 6.40 5.83
CA VAL A 111 -1.42 6.77 6.25
C VAL A 111 -1.50 7.91 7.27
N LYS A 112 -0.94 7.70 8.46
CA LYS A 112 -0.99 8.69 9.55
C LYS A 112 -0.20 9.94 9.21
N LYS A 113 -0.59 11.07 9.82
CA LYS A 113 0.12 12.35 9.64
C LYS A 113 1.59 12.20 10.05
N GLY A 114 2.50 12.54 9.14
CA GLY A 114 3.95 12.43 9.34
C GLY A 114 4.54 11.07 8.94
N GLU A 115 3.70 10.07 8.69
CA GLU A 115 4.13 8.80 8.09
C GLU A 115 4.16 8.91 6.56
N LYS A 116 4.84 7.95 5.92
CA LYS A 116 4.89 7.80 4.47
C LYS A 116 4.30 6.46 4.09
N LEU A 117 3.65 6.41 2.94
CA LEU A 117 3.18 5.18 2.32
C LEU A 117 4.31 4.16 2.20
N ARG A 118 4.03 2.90 2.55
CA ARG A 118 5.01 1.82 2.48
C ARG A 118 4.52 0.66 1.62
N PRO A 119 5.42 -0.14 1.02
CA PRO A 119 5.03 -1.28 0.20
C PRO A 119 4.14 -2.30 0.93
N GLU A 120 4.27 -2.42 2.26
CA GLU A 120 3.46 -3.34 3.07
C GLU A 120 1.96 -3.03 3.06
N ALA A 121 1.57 -1.79 2.69
CA ALA A 121 0.16 -1.43 2.53
C ALA A 121 -0.52 -2.16 1.35
N PHE A 122 0.26 -2.76 0.44
CA PHE A 122 -0.22 -3.35 -0.82
C PHE A 122 -0.26 -4.89 -0.82
N LYS A 123 -0.17 -5.54 0.34
CA LYS A 123 -0.03 -7.01 0.49
C LYS A 123 -1.19 -7.85 -0.07
N GLU A 124 -2.34 -7.26 -0.37
CA GLU A 124 -3.43 -7.98 -1.05
C GLU A 124 -3.09 -8.16 -2.54
N SER A 125 -3.24 -9.38 -3.07
CA SER A 125 -2.92 -9.75 -4.47
C SER A 125 -3.47 -8.78 -5.52
N ALA A 126 -4.66 -8.20 -5.28
CA ALA A 126 -5.30 -7.21 -6.14
C ALA A 126 -4.57 -5.85 -6.23
N ARG A 127 -3.59 -5.57 -5.34
CA ARG A 127 -2.89 -4.28 -5.22
C ARG A 127 -1.42 -4.32 -5.64
N HIS A 128 -0.87 -5.50 -6.00
CA HIS A 128 0.52 -5.62 -6.47
C HIS A 128 0.80 -4.88 -7.77
N THR A 129 -0.18 -4.78 -8.67
CA THR A 129 -0.05 -3.96 -9.89
C THR A 129 0.11 -2.48 -9.57
N GLU A 130 -0.51 -2.01 -8.48
CA GLU A 130 -0.41 -0.63 -8.02
C GLU A 130 1.00 -0.29 -7.51
N LEU A 131 1.74 -1.23 -6.91
CA LEU A 131 3.16 -1.02 -6.55
C LEU A 131 4.00 -0.61 -7.76
N THR A 132 3.73 -1.21 -8.92
CA THR A 132 4.41 -0.88 -10.18
C THR A 132 4.06 0.53 -10.64
N VAL A 133 2.80 0.94 -10.48
CA VAL A 133 2.36 2.31 -10.78
C VAL A 133 3.06 3.29 -9.85
N VAL A 134 3.05 3.06 -8.54
CA VAL A 134 3.72 3.91 -7.54
C VAL A 134 5.22 4.05 -7.82
N ALA A 135 5.91 2.96 -8.14
CA ALA A 135 7.32 3.01 -8.51
C ALA A 135 7.53 3.83 -9.79
N SER A 136 6.69 3.67 -10.82
CA SER A 136 6.78 4.49 -12.04
C SER A 136 6.56 5.99 -11.76
N VAL A 137 5.64 6.31 -10.85
CA VAL A 137 5.33 7.68 -10.43
C VAL A 137 6.53 8.32 -9.73
N TYR A 138 7.15 7.63 -8.75
CA TYR A 138 8.32 8.17 -8.07
C TYR A 138 9.53 8.34 -9.00
N TRP A 139 9.70 7.44 -9.97
CA TRP A 139 10.72 7.60 -11.02
C TRP A 139 10.49 8.86 -11.86
N ASP A 140 9.26 9.12 -12.29
CA ASP A 140 8.93 10.31 -13.06
C ASP A 140 9.08 11.59 -12.23
N LEU A 141 8.56 11.61 -11.00
CA LEU A 141 8.72 12.73 -10.08
C LEU A 141 10.20 13.04 -9.80
N MET A 142 11.04 12.03 -9.60
CA MET A 142 12.48 12.23 -9.42
C MET A 142 13.09 12.94 -10.63
N ARG A 143 12.70 12.59 -11.86
CA ARG A 143 13.17 13.26 -13.08
C ARG A 143 12.61 14.67 -13.24
N ILE A 144 11.34 14.89 -12.92
CA ILE A 144 10.71 16.21 -12.98
C ILE A 144 11.41 17.17 -11.99
N TYR A 145 11.66 16.73 -10.75
CA TYR A 145 12.30 17.58 -9.75
C TYR A 145 13.79 17.81 -9.97
N ASP A 146 14.47 16.99 -10.78
CA ASP A 146 15.84 17.26 -11.22
C ASP A 146 15.96 18.53 -12.07
N THR A 147 14.85 19.09 -12.55
CA THR A 147 14.85 20.29 -13.41
C THR A 147 15.42 21.54 -12.72
N HIS A 148 15.33 21.66 -11.39
CA HIS A 148 15.81 22.83 -10.65
C HIS A 148 16.07 22.53 -9.16
N ASP A 149 17.15 23.09 -8.60
CA ASP A 149 17.56 22.90 -7.21
C ASP A 149 16.53 23.30 -6.15
N LYS A 150 15.56 24.17 -6.45
CA LYS A 150 14.46 24.48 -5.51
C LYS A 150 13.62 23.25 -5.15
N TYR A 151 13.65 22.22 -6.00
CA TYR A 151 12.95 20.96 -5.77
C TYR A 151 13.85 19.86 -5.22
N HIS A 152 15.08 20.17 -4.80
CA HIS A 152 16.06 19.19 -4.36
C HIS A 152 15.52 18.27 -3.25
N GLU A 153 14.86 18.81 -2.23
CA GLU A 153 14.26 18.01 -1.16
C GLU A 153 13.16 17.08 -1.68
N ARG A 154 12.30 17.57 -2.59
CA ARG A 154 11.25 16.76 -3.23
C ARG A 154 11.86 15.64 -4.07
N MET A 155 12.91 15.94 -4.84
CA MET A 155 13.66 14.94 -5.61
C MET A 155 14.25 13.86 -4.70
N GLN A 156 14.92 14.23 -3.62
CA GLN A 156 15.47 13.28 -2.65
C GLN A 156 14.39 12.41 -2.02
N ASN A 157 13.24 13.00 -1.68
CA ASN A 157 12.10 12.27 -1.13
C ASN A 157 11.54 11.25 -2.13
N SER A 158 11.33 11.64 -3.38
CA SER A 158 10.91 10.73 -4.46
C SER A 158 11.93 9.61 -4.68
N ALA A 159 13.22 9.93 -4.67
CA ALA A 159 14.30 8.96 -4.85
C ALA A 159 14.34 7.91 -3.72
N LYS A 160 14.18 8.34 -2.46
CA LYS A 160 14.10 7.44 -1.29
C LYS A 160 12.87 6.54 -1.35
N GLN A 161 11.71 7.10 -1.70
CA GLN A 161 10.49 6.31 -1.85
C GLN A 161 10.62 5.32 -3.01
N LEU A 162 11.14 5.75 -4.16
CA LEU A 162 11.39 4.86 -5.30
C LEU A 162 12.23 3.64 -4.89
N ALA A 163 13.34 3.85 -4.15
CA ALA A 163 14.18 2.75 -3.69
C ALA A 163 13.43 1.73 -2.82
N MET A 164 12.49 2.18 -1.98
CA MET A 164 11.68 1.29 -1.14
C MET A 164 10.69 0.46 -1.96
N PHE A 165 10.04 1.07 -2.95
CA PHE A 165 8.99 0.41 -3.73
C PHE A 165 9.54 -0.47 -4.85
N ILE A 166 10.58 -0.01 -5.54
CA ILE A 166 11.01 -0.59 -6.83
C ILE A 166 11.37 -2.07 -6.74
N GLN A 167 11.91 -2.52 -5.60
CA GLN A 167 12.30 -3.91 -5.35
C GLN A 167 11.14 -4.91 -5.44
N PHE A 168 9.90 -4.45 -5.22
CA PHE A 168 8.69 -5.28 -5.23
C PHE A 168 7.97 -5.23 -6.58
N THR A 169 8.62 -4.70 -7.62
CA THR A 169 8.00 -4.48 -8.92
C THR A 169 8.76 -5.19 -10.03
N PRO A 170 8.07 -5.69 -11.07
CA PRO A 170 8.71 -6.31 -12.23
C PRO A 170 9.56 -5.34 -13.05
N ILE A 171 9.35 -4.03 -12.89
CA ILE A 171 10.07 -2.98 -13.63
C ILE A 171 11.42 -2.60 -13.01
N TYR A 172 11.82 -3.26 -11.91
CA TYR A 172 13.12 -3.02 -11.26
C TYR A 172 14.31 -2.96 -12.22
N PRO A 173 14.61 -3.99 -13.05
CA PRO A 173 15.81 -3.99 -13.88
C PRO A 173 15.82 -2.82 -14.87
N ASP A 174 14.66 -2.49 -15.45
CA ASP A 174 14.53 -1.41 -16.41
C ASP A 174 14.75 -0.03 -15.77
N ILE A 175 14.19 0.19 -14.58
CA ILE A 175 14.36 1.44 -13.84
C ILE A 175 15.82 1.62 -13.39
N ILE A 176 16.49 0.56 -12.93
CA ILE A 176 17.91 0.64 -12.57
C ILE A 176 18.76 1.00 -13.80
N LYS A 177 18.56 0.33 -14.93
CA LYS A 177 19.28 0.64 -16.18
C LYS A 177 19.03 2.08 -16.64
N LYS A 178 17.79 2.56 -16.56
CA LYS A 178 17.43 3.95 -16.87
C LYS A 178 18.11 4.93 -15.91
N ALA A 179 18.16 4.62 -14.61
CA ALA A 179 18.83 5.44 -13.61
C ALA A 179 20.33 5.54 -13.84
N GLU A 180 21.01 4.42 -14.11
CA GLU A 180 22.44 4.39 -14.45
C GLU A 180 22.78 5.26 -15.65
N SER A 181 21.92 5.25 -16.68
CA SER A 181 22.05 6.14 -17.83
C SER A 181 21.77 7.60 -17.45
N PHE A 182 20.71 7.85 -16.68
CA PHE A 182 20.25 9.19 -16.31
C PHE A 182 21.27 9.94 -15.43
N VAL A 183 22.03 9.25 -14.57
CA VAL A 183 23.10 9.86 -13.74
C VAL A 183 24.04 10.73 -14.57
N ARG A 184 24.31 10.36 -15.84
CA ARG A 184 25.27 11.06 -16.71
C ARG A 184 24.79 12.45 -17.14
N SER A 185 23.48 12.67 -17.18
CA SER A 185 22.86 13.92 -17.65
C SER A 185 22.02 14.62 -16.56
N ALA A 186 21.99 14.08 -15.34
CA ALA A 186 21.21 14.63 -14.24
C ALA A 186 21.85 15.92 -13.72
N LYS A 187 21.02 16.91 -13.36
CA LYS A 187 21.51 18.13 -12.68
C LYS A 187 21.96 17.83 -11.25
N ASN A 188 21.29 16.87 -10.60
CA ASN A 188 21.57 16.42 -9.24
C ASN A 188 22.03 14.95 -9.21
N PRO A 189 23.21 14.61 -9.78
CA PRO A 189 23.65 13.22 -9.93
C PRO A 189 23.85 12.50 -8.61
N ASN A 190 24.16 13.22 -7.52
CA ASN A 190 24.31 12.63 -6.19
C ASN A 190 23.00 12.05 -5.65
N VAL A 191 21.86 12.65 -5.96
CA VAL A 191 20.55 12.11 -5.57
C VAL A 191 20.28 10.79 -6.29
N VAL A 192 20.60 10.71 -7.58
CA VAL A 192 20.42 9.49 -8.38
C VAL A 192 21.40 8.39 -7.95
N LYS A 193 22.67 8.72 -7.66
CA LYS A 193 23.64 7.77 -7.09
C LYS A 193 23.17 7.23 -5.73
N ASN A 194 22.62 8.08 -4.87
CA ASN A 194 22.05 7.66 -3.60
C ASN A 194 20.82 6.75 -3.79
N PHE A 195 19.96 7.04 -4.77
CA PHE A 195 18.88 6.13 -5.14
C PHE A 195 19.39 4.75 -5.54
N LEU A 196 20.37 4.68 -6.45
CA LEU A 196 20.97 3.41 -6.89
C LEU A 196 21.53 2.60 -5.71
N LYS A 197 22.24 3.28 -4.81
CA LYS A 197 22.78 2.66 -3.58
C LYS A 197 21.67 2.12 -2.67
N LEU A 198 20.60 2.89 -2.45
CA LEU A 198 19.47 2.48 -1.63
C LEU A 198 18.73 1.30 -2.28
N ALA A 199 18.44 1.38 -3.58
CA ALA A 199 17.74 0.33 -4.31
C ALA A 199 18.51 -1.01 -4.30
N ASP A 200 19.84 -0.98 -4.41
CA ASP A 200 20.67 -2.18 -4.28
C ASP A 200 20.65 -2.74 -2.84
N LYS A 201 20.71 -1.86 -1.83
CA LYS A 201 20.68 -2.27 -0.42
C LYS A 201 19.37 -2.95 -0.06
N GLU A 202 18.26 -2.41 -0.53
CA GLU A 202 16.92 -2.92 -0.24
C GLU A 202 16.64 -4.23 -0.98
N ARG A 203 17.28 -4.47 -2.15
CA ARG A 203 17.03 -5.69 -2.94
C ARG A 203 17.30 -6.96 -2.12
N PRO A 204 16.30 -7.83 -1.91
CA PRO A 204 16.48 -9.03 -1.11
C PRO A 204 17.37 -10.06 -1.87
N ARG A 205 18.61 -10.22 -1.39
CA ARG A 205 19.64 -11.07 -2.00
C ARG A 205 19.55 -12.53 -1.54
N CYS A 206 19.69 -13.45 -2.49
CA CYS A 206 20.16 -14.80 -2.18
C CYS A 206 21.68 -14.78 -2.35
N PHE A 207 22.43 -14.42 -1.30
CA PHE A 207 23.87 -14.12 -1.36
C PHE A 207 24.71 -15.25 -1.99
N ILE A 208 24.53 -16.49 -1.53
CA ILE A 208 25.28 -17.65 -2.04
C ILE A 208 24.95 -17.90 -3.51
N ALA A 209 23.67 -17.87 -3.87
CA ALA A 209 23.24 -18.09 -5.26
C ALA A 209 23.70 -16.95 -6.19
N THR A 210 23.65 -15.71 -5.71
CA THR A 210 24.17 -14.53 -6.42
C THR A 210 25.68 -14.64 -6.67
N SER A 211 26.46 -15.08 -5.68
CA SER A 211 27.90 -15.29 -5.85
C SER A 211 28.21 -16.44 -6.83
N ALA A 212 27.42 -17.52 -6.79
CA ALA A 212 27.61 -18.68 -7.66
C ALA A 212 27.22 -18.41 -9.12
N PHE A 213 26.06 -17.80 -9.39
CA PHE A 213 25.49 -17.68 -10.74
C PHE A 213 25.46 -16.25 -11.30
N GLY A 214 25.58 -15.23 -10.44
CA GLY A 214 25.37 -13.82 -10.79
C GLY A 214 23.94 -13.34 -10.47
N PRO A 215 23.75 -12.03 -10.24
CA PRO A 215 22.51 -11.49 -9.67
C PRO A 215 21.27 -11.59 -10.56
N GLN A 216 21.45 -11.77 -11.88
CA GLN A 216 20.39 -11.86 -12.88
C GLN A 216 20.20 -13.29 -13.44
N ALA A 217 20.95 -14.27 -12.95
CA ALA A 217 20.78 -15.65 -13.42
C ALA A 217 19.40 -16.20 -13.08
N PHE A 218 18.85 -17.03 -13.98
CA PHE A 218 17.56 -17.68 -13.82
C PHE A 218 17.46 -18.42 -12.48
N GLU A 219 18.51 -19.17 -12.12
CA GLU A 219 18.59 -19.90 -10.84
C GLU A 219 18.38 -19.00 -9.62
N VAL A 220 18.92 -17.79 -9.64
CA VAL A 220 18.80 -16.83 -8.53
C VAL A 220 17.39 -16.27 -8.47
N GLN A 221 16.74 -16.06 -9.62
CA GLN A 221 15.36 -15.60 -9.68
C GLN A 221 14.40 -16.66 -9.12
N THR A 222 14.54 -17.93 -9.53
CA THR A 222 13.75 -19.05 -9.00
C THR A 222 13.87 -19.18 -7.49
N LEU A 223 15.09 -19.11 -6.95
CA LEU A 223 15.32 -19.18 -5.50
C LEU A 223 14.75 -17.98 -4.73
N ARG A 224 14.71 -16.80 -5.35
CA ARG A 224 14.07 -15.61 -4.75
C ARG A 224 12.55 -15.79 -4.69
N ILE A 225 11.93 -16.28 -5.77
CA ILE A 225 10.49 -16.58 -5.82
C ILE A 225 10.13 -17.61 -4.76
N PHE A 226 10.83 -18.75 -4.71
CA PHE A 226 10.61 -19.77 -3.67
C PHE A 226 10.74 -19.21 -2.25
N ARG A 227 11.74 -18.36 -2.01
CA ARG A 227 11.91 -17.69 -0.72
C ARG A 227 10.72 -16.81 -0.39
N ASP A 228 10.24 -16.03 -1.35
CA ASP A 228 9.22 -15.02 -1.12
C ASP A 228 7.81 -15.62 -1.03
N ASP A 229 7.48 -16.57 -1.89
CA ASP A 229 6.12 -17.10 -2.03
C ASP A 229 5.87 -18.37 -1.20
N VAL A 230 6.93 -19.11 -0.82
CA VAL A 230 6.80 -20.36 -0.05
C VAL A 230 7.41 -20.24 1.35
N LEU A 231 8.68 -19.84 1.45
CA LEU A 231 9.35 -19.82 2.76
C LEU A 231 8.79 -18.75 3.70
N LYS A 232 8.44 -17.55 3.20
CA LYS A 232 7.95 -16.47 4.07
C LYS A 232 6.54 -16.70 4.63
N GLU A 233 5.74 -17.57 4.02
CA GLU A 233 4.40 -17.91 4.49
C GLU A 233 4.42 -18.64 5.84
N SER A 234 5.42 -19.51 6.06
CA SER A 234 5.54 -20.31 7.28
C SER A 234 6.45 -19.70 8.35
N TYR A 235 6.16 -19.96 9.64
CA TYR A 235 7.01 -19.51 10.76
C TYR A 235 8.45 -20.04 10.65
N PHE A 236 8.60 -21.33 10.34
CA PHE A 236 9.92 -21.95 10.18
C PHE A 236 10.68 -21.43 8.97
N GLY A 237 9.99 -21.19 7.84
CA GLY A 237 10.62 -20.60 6.67
C GLY A 237 11.09 -19.17 6.92
N ARG A 238 10.34 -18.34 7.67
CA ARG A 238 10.82 -17.01 8.11
C ARG A 238 12.08 -17.09 8.96
N LYS A 239 12.18 -18.05 9.91
CA LYS A 239 13.40 -18.27 10.69
C LYS A 239 14.57 -18.74 9.83
N PHE A 240 14.34 -19.63 8.88
CA PHE A 240 15.36 -20.07 7.93
C PHE A 240 15.90 -18.89 7.12
N VAL A 241 15.03 -18.05 6.58
CA VAL A 241 15.42 -16.85 5.83
C VAL A 241 16.26 -15.91 6.71
N TYR A 242 15.84 -15.66 7.95
CA TYR A 242 16.62 -14.84 8.88
C TYR A 242 18.04 -15.40 9.09
N PHE A 243 18.16 -16.70 9.38
CA PHE A 243 19.47 -17.34 9.59
C PHE A 243 20.32 -17.29 8.32
N TYR A 244 19.72 -17.57 7.16
CA TYR A 244 20.38 -17.46 5.86
C TYR A 244 20.94 -16.05 5.66
N TYR A 245 20.16 -14.99 5.87
CA TYR A 245 20.64 -13.61 5.70
C TYR A 245 21.73 -13.22 6.71
N LYS A 246 21.73 -13.82 7.90
CA LYS A 246 22.75 -13.59 8.92
C LYS A 246 24.11 -14.21 8.55
N THR A 247 24.11 -15.42 7.96
CA THR A 247 25.35 -16.19 7.72
C THR A 247 25.85 -16.14 6.28
N SER A 248 24.93 -16.08 5.32
CA SER A 248 25.26 -16.16 3.89
C SER A 248 26.16 -15.05 3.34
N PRO A 249 26.21 -13.80 3.86
CA PRO A 249 27.13 -12.78 3.34
C PRO A 249 28.61 -13.17 3.49
N ALA A 250 28.99 -13.73 4.64
CA ALA A 250 30.35 -14.19 4.89
C ALA A 250 30.72 -15.39 4.00
N ILE A 251 29.78 -16.32 3.83
CA ILE A 251 29.94 -17.49 2.95
C ILE A 251 30.10 -17.06 1.49
N ALA A 252 29.28 -16.10 1.03
CA ALA A 252 29.38 -15.57 -0.32
C ALA A 252 30.73 -14.87 -0.57
N CYS A 253 31.25 -14.12 0.40
CA CYS A 253 32.58 -13.50 0.31
C CYS A 253 33.68 -14.56 0.17
N LEU A 254 33.62 -15.65 0.94
CA LEU A 254 34.57 -16.78 0.81
C LEU A 254 34.44 -17.46 -0.55
N LEU A 255 33.22 -17.66 -1.04
CA LEU A 255 32.95 -18.26 -2.35
C LEU A 255 33.46 -17.38 -3.51
N ASP A 256 33.39 -16.06 -3.38
CA ASP A 256 33.95 -15.13 -4.36
C ASP A 256 35.49 -15.14 -4.36
N LYS A 257 36.13 -15.33 -3.21
CA LYS A 257 37.59 -15.52 -3.11
C LYS A 257 38.05 -16.87 -3.69
N HIS A 258 37.22 -17.91 -3.59
CA HIS A 258 37.55 -19.27 -4.03
C HIS A 258 36.63 -19.70 -5.17
N SER A 259 36.84 -19.11 -6.35
CA SER A 259 36.01 -19.35 -7.54
C SER A 259 35.91 -20.81 -7.98
N TRP A 260 36.90 -21.64 -7.65
CA TRP A 260 36.92 -23.08 -7.92
C TRP A 260 35.84 -23.87 -7.16
N LEU A 261 35.28 -23.32 -6.07
CA LEU A 261 34.15 -23.92 -5.34
C LEU A 261 32.80 -23.65 -6.02
N LYS A 262 32.72 -22.64 -6.90
CA LYS A 262 31.46 -22.23 -7.54
C LYS A 262 30.80 -23.37 -8.34
N PRO A 263 31.50 -24.18 -9.15
CA PRO A 263 30.89 -25.31 -9.85
C PRO A 263 30.17 -26.30 -8.92
N ALA A 264 30.78 -26.65 -7.79
CA ALA A 264 30.17 -27.55 -6.81
C ALA A 264 28.91 -26.92 -6.18
N VAL A 265 28.99 -25.66 -5.77
CA VAL A 265 27.82 -24.92 -5.25
C VAL A 265 26.71 -24.81 -6.29
N ARG A 266 27.05 -24.57 -7.57
CA ARG A 266 26.07 -24.54 -8.67
C ARG A 266 25.36 -25.88 -8.85
N ALA A 267 26.09 -27.00 -8.74
CA ALA A 267 25.49 -28.33 -8.84
C ALA A 267 24.47 -28.58 -7.71
N VAL A 268 24.85 -28.29 -6.46
CA VAL A 268 23.96 -28.42 -5.30
C VAL A 268 22.72 -27.52 -5.45
N LEU A 269 22.91 -26.24 -5.80
CA LEU A 269 21.81 -25.31 -5.96
C LEU A 269 20.87 -25.71 -7.11
N ARG A 270 21.37 -26.25 -8.22
CA ARG A 270 20.53 -26.77 -9.30
C ARG A 270 19.69 -27.97 -8.88
N THR A 271 20.25 -28.87 -8.08
CA THR A 271 19.48 -29.98 -7.49
C THR A 271 18.38 -29.46 -6.58
N LEU A 272 18.68 -28.49 -5.70
CA LEU A 272 17.68 -27.87 -4.84
C LEU A 272 16.59 -27.16 -5.64
N ILE A 273 16.96 -26.44 -6.72
CA ILE A 273 16.01 -25.77 -7.60
C ILE A 273 15.03 -26.77 -8.19
N LYS A 274 15.48 -27.95 -8.65
CA LYS A 274 14.60 -29.01 -9.15
C LYS A 274 13.60 -29.53 -8.10
N CYS A 275 13.91 -29.44 -6.81
CA CYS A 275 13.01 -29.86 -5.73
C CYS A 275 11.98 -28.80 -5.35
N VAL A 276 12.19 -27.54 -5.75
CA VAL A 276 11.33 -26.40 -5.37
C VAL A 276 10.66 -25.71 -6.56
N SER A 277 10.96 -26.17 -7.79
CA SER A 277 10.35 -25.71 -9.03
C SER A 277 9.18 -26.60 -9.41
#